data_AF-A0A535B191-F1
#
_entry.id   AF-A0A535B191-F1
#
_cell.length_a   1.000
_cell.length_b   1.000
_cell.length_c   1.000
_cell.angle_alpha   90.00
_cell.angle_beta   90.00
_cell.angle_gamma   90.00
#
_symmetry.space_group_name_H-M   'P 1'
#
loop_
_entity.id
_entity.type
_entity.pdbx_description
1 polymer ?
#
loop_
_entity_poly.entity_id
_entity_poly.type
_entity_poly.pdbx_seq_one_letter_code
_entity_poly.pdbx_strand_id
1 'polypeptide(L)'
;MDAVSLLKEQVKQAHEVVEGTVGDLTPEQLGWKPGGNANPPAALLNHLTSGEDFFLKMMTGQQPLAMGPYAGKTGASEPHPMGNYGEWAQRVQIDLPQALDYMRAVFRSTEEYLATLKPEDLDREIDLTSSGLGKMSLGGFISMISVIHPSNHIGEISCMKGQQGGKGYPF
;
A
#
# COMPACT_ATOMS: atom_id res chain seq x y z
N MET A 1 -14.06 21.82 -7.60
CA MET A 1 -13.03 20.98 -6.96
C MET A 1 -11.72 21.23 -7.70
N ASP A 2 -10.64 21.56 -6.99
CA ASP A 2 -9.30 21.68 -7.59
C ASP A 2 -8.59 20.31 -7.63
N ALA A 3 -7.44 20.25 -8.31
CA ALA A 3 -6.70 19.00 -8.51
C ALA A 3 -6.21 18.36 -7.20
N VAL A 4 -5.79 19.17 -6.22
CA VAL A 4 -5.36 18.67 -4.91
C VAL A 4 -6.53 18.06 -4.15
N SER A 5 -7.67 18.74 -4.15
CA SER A 5 -8.90 18.27 -3.52
C SER A 5 -9.37 16.96 -4.13
N LEU A 6 -9.34 16.84 -5.47
CA LEU A 6 -9.67 15.60 -6.17
C LEU A 6 -8.70 14.46 -5.80
N LEU A 7 -7.39 14.75 -5.80
CA LEU A 7 -6.37 13.74 -5.49
C LEU A 7 -6.47 13.24 -4.04
N LYS A 8 -6.71 14.15 -3.08
CA LYS A 8 -6.97 13.79 -1.68
C LYS A 8 -8.20 12.89 -1.53
N GLU A 9 -9.27 13.20 -2.27
CA GLU A 9 -10.47 12.38 -2.27
C GLU A 9 -10.20 10.99 -2.86
N GLN A 10 -9.46 10.90 -3.98
CA GLN A 10 -9.10 9.63 -4.60
C GLN A 10 -8.22 8.75 -3.70
N VAL A 11 -7.22 9.35 -3.03
CA VAL A 11 -6.36 8.62 -2.08
C VAL A 11 -7.18 8.10 -0.92
N LYS A 12 -8.03 8.95 -0.33
CA LYS A 12 -8.91 8.52 0.76
C LYS A 12 -9.86 7.39 0.33
N GLN A 13 -10.46 7.48 -0.85
CA GLN A 13 -11.30 6.41 -1.39
C GLN A 13 -10.51 5.12 -1.60
N ALA A 14 -9.28 5.19 -2.11
CA ALA A 14 -8.41 4.04 -2.24
C ALA A 14 -8.11 3.40 -0.87
N HIS A 15 -7.76 4.20 0.15
CA HIS A 15 -7.55 3.73 1.52
C HIS A 15 -8.80 3.04 2.11
N GLU A 16 -9.98 3.64 1.93
CA GLU A 16 -11.26 3.08 2.40
C GLU A 16 -11.58 1.73 1.73
N VAL A 17 -11.32 1.61 0.41
CA VAL A 17 -11.51 0.35 -0.33
C VAL A 17 -10.51 -0.71 0.12
N VAL A 18 -9.24 -0.34 0.35
CA VAL A 18 -8.23 -1.26 0.89
C VAL A 18 -8.68 -1.77 2.24
N GLU A 19 -8.94 -0.88 3.20
CA GLU A 19 -9.33 -1.24 4.56
C GLU A 19 -10.62 -2.08 4.57
N GLY A 20 -11.63 -1.69 3.80
CA GLY A 20 -12.90 -2.42 3.72
C GLY A 20 -12.78 -3.81 3.08
N THR A 21 -11.78 -4.03 2.22
CA THR A 21 -11.56 -5.33 1.57
C THR A 21 -10.75 -6.29 2.45
N VAL A 22 -9.75 -5.78 3.18
CA VAL A 22 -8.82 -6.61 3.97
C VAL A 22 -9.22 -6.76 5.45
N GLY A 23 -10.11 -5.91 5.96
CA GLY A 23 -10.42 -5.80 7.39
C GLY A 23 -11.00 -7.06 8.04
N ASP A 24 -11.55 -7.97 7.26
CA ASP A 24 -12.18 -9.23 7.68
C ASP A 24 -11.52 -10.48 7.08
N LEU A 25 -10.33 -10.36 6.49
CA LEU A 25 -9.61 -11.52 5.97
C LEU A 25 -9.34 -12.55 7.08
N THR A 26 -9.64 -13.81 6.81
CA THR A 26 -9.30 -14.90 7.73
C THR A 26 -7.83 -15.31 7.59
N PRO A 27 -7.25 -16.01 8.59
CA PRO A 27 -5.90 -16.58 8.45
C PRO A 27 -5.76 -17.52 7.24
N GLU A 28 -6.83 -18.28 6.92
CA GLU A 28 -6.88 -19.13 5.73
C GLU A 28 -6.80 -18.31 4.45
N GLN A 29 -7.57 -17.23 4.35
CA GLN A 29 -7.56 -16.34 3.19
C GLN A 29 -6.22 -15.61 3.02
N LEU A 30 -5.61 -15.15 4.11
CA LEU A 30 -4.28 -14.53 4.08
C LEU A 30 -3.18 -15.50 3.67
N GLY A 31 -3.22 -16.72 4.21
CA GLY A 31 -2.25 -17.77 3.93
C GLY A 31 -2.43 -18.48 2.59
N TRP A 32 -3.53 -18.19 1.88
CA TRP A 32 -3.87 -18.86 0.65
C TRP A 32 -2.79 -18.70 -0.43
N LYS A 33 -2.43 -19.81 -1.08
CA LYS A 33 -1.44 -19.85 -2.15
C LYS A 33 -2.16 -20.00 -3.49
N PRO A 34 -2.32 -18.91 -4.26
CA PRO A 34 -2.93 -19.02 -5.58
C PRO A 34 -2.03 -19.84 -6.52
N GLY A 35 -2.64 -20.53 -7.48
CA GLY A 35 -1.90 -21.30 -8.47
C GLY A 35 -1.08 -20.41 -9.43
N GLY A 36 -0.10 -21.01 -10.10
CA GLY A 36 0.76 -20.31 -11.06
C GLY A 36 1.74 -19.36 -10.37
N ASN A 37 1.89 -18.14 -10.93
CA ASN A 37 2.85 -17.13 -10.47
C ASN A 37 2.17 -15.96 -9.71
N ALA A 38 0.92 -16.14 -9.27
CA ALA A 38 0.20 -15.11 -8.53
C ALA A 38 0.78 -14.94 -7.12
N ASN A 39 0.78 -13.71 -6.61
CA ASN A 39 1.28 -13.41 -5.28
C ASN A 39 0.21 -13.72 -4.22
N PRO A 40 0.58 -14.30 -3.07
CA PRO A 40 -0.36 -14.55 -1.97
C PRO A 40 -0.92 -13.27 -1.35
N PRO A 41 -2.15 -13.27 -0.80
CA PRO A 41 -2.77 -12.09 -0.18
C PRO A 41 -1.92 -11.47 0.94
N ALA A 42 -1.27 -12.28 1.77
CA ALA A 42 -0.34 -11.81 2.81
C ALA A 42 0.80 -10.93 2.23
N ALA A 43 1.40 -11.36 1.12
CA ALA A 43 2.47 -10.63 0.47
C ALA A 43 1.98 -9.32 -0.15
N LEU A 44 0.79 -9.35 -0.77
CA LEU A 44 0.19 -8.17 -1.40
C LEU A 44 -0.17 -7.08 -0.38
N LEU A 45 -0.78 -7.47 0.75
CA LEU A 45 -1.14 -6.52 1.82
C LEU A 45 0.10 -5.83 2.40
N ASN A 46 1.18 -6.58 2.66
CA ASN A 46 2.41 -5.96 3.12
C ASN A 46 3.06 -5.10 2.02
N HIS A 47 3.07 -5.57 0.78
CA HIS A 47 3.67 -4.87 -0.36
C HIS A 47 3.04 -3.50 -0.62
N LEU A 48 1.71 -3.42 -0.66
CA LEU A 48 1.03 -2.13 -0.86
C LEU A 48 1.33 -1.16 0.30
N THR A 49 1.30 -1.66 1.54
CA THR A 49 1.51 -0.81 2.72
C THR A 49 2.96 -0.31 2.82
N SER A 50 3.93 -1.21 2.61
CA SER A 50 5.36 -0.85 2.62
C SER A 50 5.77 0.03 1.44
N GLY A 51 5.12 -0.12 0.29
CA GLY A 51 5.31 0.77 -0.86
C GLY A 51 4.92 2.21 -0.52
N GLU A 52 3.79 2.41 0.15
CA GLU A 52 3.32 3.74 0.55
C GLU A 52 4.13 4.34 1.71
N ASP A 53 4.55 3.53 2.68
CA ASP A 53 5.48 3.98 3.73
C ASP A 53 6.83 4.44 3.14
N PHE A 54 7.33 3.74 2.12
CA PHE A 54 8.52 4.16 1.40
C PHE A 54 8.30 5.44 0.58
N PHE A 55 7.10 5.62 0.01
CA PHE A 55 6.72 6.90 -0.61
C PHE A 55 6.80 8.06 0.39
N LEU A 56 6.26 7.90 1.60
CA LEU A 56 6.32 8.93 2.63
C LEU A 56 7.75 9.31 2.98
N LYS A 57 8.64 8.32 3.12
CA LYS A 57 10.07 8.56 3.31
C LYS A 57 10.65 9.42 2.19
N MET A 58 10.35 9.12 0.92
CA MET A 58 10.89 9.89 -0.20
C MET A 58 10.37 11.33 -0.22
N MET A 59 9.11 11.55 0.15
CA MET A 59 8.50 12.88 0.08
C MET A 59 8.85 13.78 1.26
N THR A 60 9.00 13.19 2.45
CA THR A 60 9.21 13.95 3.70
C THR A 60 10.66 13.93 4.17
N GLY A 61 11.48 13.01 3.64
CA GLY A 61 12.83 12.72 4.16
C GLY A 61 12.84 12.01 5.51
N GLN A 62 11.67 11.72 6.10
CA GLN A 62 11.56 11.02 7.36
C GLN A 62 11.84 9.52 7.17
N GLN A 63 12.25 8.86 8.25
CA GLN A 63 12.42 7.41 8.25
C GLN A 63 11.04 6.72 8.04
N PRO A 64 10.97 5.60 7.28
CA PRO A 64 9.73 4.81 7.19
C PRO A 64 9.21 4.42 8.57
N LEU A 65 7.90 4.40 8.75
CA LEU A 65 7.24 4.00 9.99
C LEU A 65 7.68 2.58 10.41
N ALA A 66 7.81 1.67 9.44
CA ALA A 66 8.30 0.30 9.65
C ALA A 66 9.72 0.21 10.25
N MET A 67 10.54 1.25 10.13
CA MET A 67 11.88 1.32 10.72
C MET A 67 11.94 2.20 11.98
N GLY A 68 10.82 2.80 12.37
CA GLY A 68 10.70 3.68 13.53
C GLY A 68 9.59 3.19 14.48
N PRO A 69 8.47 3.92 14.64
CA PRO A 69 7.41 3.56 15.59
C PRO A 69 6.81 2.16 15.41
N TYR A 70 6.85 1.62 14.18
CA TYR A 70 6.34 0.30 13.81
C TYR A 70 7.43 -0.76 13.62
N ALA A 71 8.67 -0.49 14.07
CA ALA A 71 9.74 -1.49 14.04
C ALA A 71 9.32 -2.77 14.80
N GLY A 72 9.29 -3.90 14.08
CA GLY A 72 8.83 -5.20 14.60
C GLY A 72 7.32 -5.29 14.85
N LYS A 73 6.53 -4.31 14.38
CA LYS A 73 5.08 -4.22 14.58
C LYS A 73 4.29 -4.01 13.27
N THR A 74 4.90 -4.32 12.12
CA THR A 74 4.25 -4.22 10.81
C THR A 74 3.25 -5.36 10.55
N GLY A 75 3.19 -6.35 11.44
CA GLY A 75 2.42 -7.58 11.29
C GLY A 75 3.08 -8.62 10.38
N ALA A 76 4.12 -8.28 9.62
CA ALA A 76 4.86 -9.24 8.79
C ALA A 76 5.84 -10.08 9.62
N SER A 77 5.92 -11.38 9.32
CA SER A 77 6.89 -12.29 9.95
C SER A 77 8.35 -11.96 9.64
N GLU A 78 8.58 -11.25 8.54
CA GLU A 78 9.90 -10.80 8.10
C GLU A 78 9.77 -9.48 7.32
N PRO A 79 10.83 -8.64 7.28
CA PRO A 79 10.78 -7.35 6.60
C PRO A 79 10.49 -7.48 5.10
N HIS A 80 9.83 -6.47 4.51
CA HIS A 80 9.68 -6.37 3.06
C HIS A 80 11.08 -6.33 2.41
N PRO A 81 11.35 -7.15 1.37
CA PRO A 81 12.69 -7.30 0.86
C PRO A 81 13.02 -6.22 -0.17
N MET A 82 14.31 -5.97 -0.38
CA MET A 82 14.83 -5.14 -1.48
C MET A 82 15.09 -5.94 -2.77
N GLY A 83 14.96 -7.27 -2.72
CA GLY A 83 15.20 -8.21 -3.83
C GLY A 83 14.59 -9.58 -3.52
N ASN A 84 14.62 -10.53 -4.45
CA ASN A 84 14.03 -11.88 -4.27
C ASN A 84 12.56 -11.84 -3.80
N TYR A 85 11.78 -10.84 -4.27
CA TYR A 85 10.39 -10.64 -3.88
C TYR A 85 9.55 -11.91 -4.07
N GLY A 86 9.76 -12.65 -5.16
CA GLY A 86 9.01 -13.89 -5.43
C GLY A 86 9.16 -14.93 -4.32
N GLU A 87 10.38 -15.20 -3.85
CA GLU A 87 10.60 -16.16 -2.75
C GLU A 87 10.03 -15.66 -1.43
N TRP A 88 10.19 -14.37 -1.15
CA TRP A 88 9.63 -13.74 0.05
C TRP A 88 8.10 -13.79 0.06
N ALA A 89 7.47 -13.46 -1.06
CA ALA A 89 6.02 -13.44 -1.20
C ALA A 89 5.40 -14.82 -0.94
N GLN A 90 6.14 -15.89 -1.27
CA GLN A 90 5.68 -17.26 -1.03
C GLN A 90 5.81 -17.72 0.43
N ARG A 91 6.55 -17.02 1.29
CA ARG A 91 6.76 -17.45 2.70
C ARG A 91 6.26 -16.47 3.76
N VAL A 92 6.16 -15.19 3.45
CA VAL A 92 5.76 -14.17 4.43
C VAL A 92 4.39 -14.49 5.02
N GLN A 93 4.29 -14.36 6.35
CA GLN A 93 3.05 -14.49 7.09
C GLN A 93 2.66 -13.13 7.65
N ILE A 94 1.35 -12.89 7.79
CA ILE A 94 0.79 -11.63 8.28
C ILE A 94 -0.09 -11.88 9.50
N ASP A 95 0.27 -11.23 10.60
CA ASP A 95 -0.64 -10.96 11.71
C ASP A 95 -1.55 -9.79 11.31
N LEU A 96 -2.79 -10.11 10.94
CA LEU A 96 -3.71 -9.12 10.39
C LEU A 96 -3.97 -7.93 11.33
N PRO A 97 -4.22 -8.12 12.64
CA PRO A 97 -4.46 -6.98 13.53
C PRO A 97 -3.31 -5.97 13.56
N GLN A 98 -2.05 -6.44 13.66
CA GLN A 98 -0.90 -5.54 13.60
C GLN A 98 -0.70 -4.93 12.21
N ALA A 99 -0.91 -5.70 11.15
CA ALA A 99 -0.80 -5.17 9.78
C ALA A 99 -1.84 -4.08 9.50
N LEU A 100 -3.07 -4.22 10.02
CA LEU A 100 -4.11 -3.19 9.91
C LEU A 100 -3.74 -1.93 10.69
N ASP A 101 -3.19 -2.07 11.90
CA ASP A 101 -2.73 -0.91 12.68
C ASP A 101 -1.61 -0.14 11.97
N TYR A 102 -0.62 -0.87 11.45
CA TYR A 102 0.46 -0.30 10.65
C TYR A 102 -0.06 0.37 9.37
N MET A 103 -0.92 -0.30 8.61
CA MET A 103 -1.53 0.23 7.39
C MET A 103 -2.30 1.53 7.65
N ARG A 104 -3.14 1.56 8.68
CA ARG A 104 -3.88 2.78 9.08
C ARG A 104 -2.95 3.91 9.48
N ALA A 105 -1.82 3.62 10.13
CA ALA A 105 -0.84 4.64 10.47
C ALA A 105 -0.16 5.22 9.23
N VAL A 106 0.21 4.38 8.25
CA VAL A 106 0.76 4.81 6.96
C VAL A 106 -0.25 5.67 6.21
N PHE A 107 -1.50 5.20 6.07
CA PHE A 107 -2.57 5.95 5.40
C PHE A 107 -2.83 7.31 6.03
N ARG A 108 -2.91 7.37 7.36
CA ARG A 108 -3.05 8.64 8.08
C ARG A 108 -1.88 9.57 7.81
N SER A 109 -0.64 9.08 7.83
CA SER A 109 0.53 9.89 7.52
C SER A 109 0.57 10.38 6.07
N THR A 110 0.10 9.57 5.10
CA THR A 110 -0.12 10.03 3.73
C THR A 110 -1.14 11.15 3.69
N GLU A 111 -2.31 10.98 4.30
CA GLU A 111 -3.37 11.99 4.29
C GLU A 111 -2.94 13.30 4.96
N GLU A 112 -2.18 13.21 6.05
CA GLU A 112 -1.55 14.35 6.72
C GLU A 112 -0.56 15.07 5.80
N TYR A 113 0.29 14.34 5.07
CA TYR A 113 1.19 14.92 4.07
C TYR A 113 0.42 15.61 2.96
N LEU A 114 -0.60 14.97 2.38
CA LEU A 114 -1.42 15.54 1.31
C LEU A 114 -2.19 16.79 1.77
N ALA A 115 -2.53 16.91 3.06
CA ALA A 115 -3.15 18.10 3.60
C ALA A 115 -2.23 19.34 3.60
N THR A 116 -0.92 19.15 3.47
CA THR A 116 0.06 20.25 3.38
C THR A 116 0.26 20.79 1.97
N LEU A 117 -0.17 20.04 0.94
CA LEU A 117 0.09 20.36 -0.45
C LEU A 117 -0.78 21.50 -0.97
N LYS A 118 -0.17 22.34 -1.80
CA LYS A 118 -0.83 23.36 -2.62
C LYS A 118 -0.92 22.90 -4.08
N PRO A 119 -1.81 23.47 -4.90
CA PRO A 119 -1.94 23.10 -6.30
C PRO A 119 -0.63 23.10 -7.09
N GLU A 120 0.20 24.12 -6.88
CA GLU A 120 1.51 24.25 -7.55
C GLU A 120 2.53 23.16 -7.16
N ASP A 121 2.37 22.52 -5.99
CA ASP A 121 3.27 21.46 -5.57
C ASP A 121 3.13 20.21 -6.44
N LEU A 122 1.94 19.99 -7.04
CA LEU A 122 1.67 18.82 -7.88
C LEU A 122 2.52 18.80 -9.15
N ASP A 123 2.95 19.97 -9.64
CA ASP A 123 3.77 20.13 -10.85
C ASP A 123 5.27 19.94 -10.57
N ARG A 124 5.68 19.87 -9.30
CA ARG A 124 7.08 19.66 -8.93
C ARG A 124 7.61 18.35 -9.51
N GLU A 125 8.68 18.43 -10.30
CA GLU A 125 9.34 17.24 -10.86
C GLU A 125 10.03 16.44 -9.74
N ILE A 126 9.83 15.13 -9.75
CA ILE A 126 10.50 14.13 -8.93
C ILE A 126 11.34 13.26 -9.85
N ASP A 127 12.62 13.08 -9.52
CA ASP A 127 13.52 12.16 -10.22
C ASP A 127 13.56 10.81 -9.49
N LEU A 128 12.95 9.80 -10.11
CA LEU A 128 12.88 8.42 -9.64
C LEU A 128 13.68 7.49 -10.56
N THR A 129 14.65 8.02 -11.30
CA THR A 129 15.47 7.24 -12.25
C THR A 129 16.25 6.13 -11.54
N SER A 130 16.74 6.37 -10.32
CA SER A 130 17.39 5.35 -9.49
C SER A 130 16.48 4.19 -9.10
N SER A 131 15.16 4.41 -9.12
CA SER A 131 14.12 3.40 -8.87
C SER A 131 13.56 2.81 -10.17
N GLY A 132 14.10 3.19 -11.34
CA GLY A 132 13.65 2.71 -12.66
C GLY A 132 12.34 3.34 -13.18
N LEU A 133 11.81 4.36 -12.50
CA LEU A 133 10.52 4.99 -12.84
C LEU A 133 10.67 6.28 -13.66
N GLY A 134 11.90 6.75 -13.86
CA GLY A 134 12.20 7.99 -14.59
C GLY A 134 11.77 9.23 -13.84
N LYS A 135 11.49 10.31 -14.58
CA LYS A 135 11.06 11.61 -14.03
C LYS A 135 9.56 11.78 -14.21
N MET A 136 8.87 12.28 -13.19
CA MET A 136 7.44 12.58 -13.25
C MET A 136 7.07 13.69 -12.26
N SER A 137 5.88 14.27 -12.41
CA SER A 137 5.36 15.25 -11.45
C SER A 137 5.00 14.59 -10.12
N LEU A 138 5.03 15.37 -9.03
CA LEU A 138 4.62 14.92 -7.71
C LEU A 138 3.19 14.38 -7.72
N GLY A 139 2.27 15.08 -8.40
CA GLY A 139 0.89 14.63 -8.53
C GLY A 139 0.77 13.29 -9.26
N GLY A 140 1.56 13.10 -10.33
CA GLY A 140 1.63 11.82 -11.04
C GLY A 140 2.16 10.70 -10.14
N PHE A 141 3.18 11.00 -9.33
CA PHE A 141 3.74 10.01 -8.42
C PHE A 141 2.78 9.62 -7.30
N ILE A 142 2.10 10.57 -6.67
CA ILE A 142 1.04 10.31 -5.66
C ILE A 142 -0.08 9.46 -6.27
N SER A 143 -0.56 9.82 -7.47
CA SER A 143 -1.60 9.05 -8.17
C SER A 143 -1.15 7.61 -8.43
N MET A 144 0.10 7.41 -8.83
CA MET A 144 0.65 6.08 -9.06
C MET A 144 0.71 5.25 -7.77
N ILE A 145 1.27 5.79 -6.69
CA ILE A 145 1.60 4.99 -5.48
C ILE A 145 0.47 4.91 -4.45
N SER A 146 -0.37 5.94 -4.31
CA SER A 146 -1.44 5.98 -3.29
C SER A 146 -2.84 5.81 -3.88
N VAL A 147 -2.98 5.68 -5.22
CA VAL A 147 -4.27 5.40 -5.87
C VAL A 147 -4.20 4.15 -6.74
N ILE A 148 -3.37 4.16 -7.79
CA ILE A 148 -3.35 3.07 -8.78
C ILE A 148 -2.73 1.80 -8.19
N HIS A 149 -1.59 1.90 -7.52
CA HIS A 149 -0.88 0.78 -6.91
C HIS A 149 -1.74 0.00 -5.89
N PRO A 150 -2.35 0.64 -4.87
CA PRO A 150 -3.23 -0.07 -3.94
C PRO A 150 -4.48 -0.60 -4.65
N SER A 151 -5.07 0.14 -5.60
CA SER A 151 -6.26 -0.31 -6.34
C SER A 151 -6.00 -1.57 -7.18
N ASN A 152 -4.81 -1.72 -7.76
CA ASN A 152 -4.44 -2.91 -8.51
C ASN A 152 -4.32 -4.13 -7.58
N HIS A 153 -3.56 -4.00 -6.50
CA HIS A 153 -3.30 -5.12 -5.58
C HIS A 153 -4.53 -5.52 -4.76
N ILE A 154 -5.39 -4.55 -4.41
CA ILE A 154 -6.63 -4.87 -3.71
C ILE A 154 -7.64 -5.59 -4.61
N GLY A 155 -7.61 -5.35 -5.93
CA GLY A 155 -8.36 -6.16 -6.88
C GLY A 155 -7.92 -7.62 -6.91
N GLU A 156 -6.61 -7.88 -6.80
CA GLU A 156 -6.07 -9.24 -6.67
C GLU A 156 -6.56 -9.90 -5.39
N ILE A 157 -6.44 -9.23 -4.24
CA ILE A 157 -6.92 -9.74 -2.93
C ILE A 157 -8.43 -9.98 -2.96
N SER A 158 -9.21 -9.03 -3.49
CA SER A 158 -10.67 -9.13 -3.62
C SER A 158 -11.09 -10.35 -4.43
N CYS A 159 -10.44 -10.59 -5.57
CA CYS A 159 -10.66 -11.78 -6.41
C CYS A 159 -10.37 -13.07 -5.64
N MET A 160 -9.19 -13.13 -5.00
CA MET A 160 -8.75 -14.31 -4.25
C MET A 160 -9.61 -14.61 -3.02
N LYS A 161 -10.08 -13.57 -2.33
CA LYS A 161 -11.03 -13.67 -1.22
C LYS A 161 -12.39 -14.21 -1.72
N GLY A 162 -12.86 -13.72 -2.87
CA GLY A 162 -14.09 -14.19 -3.52
C GLY A 162 -14.03 -15.66 -3.95
N GLN A 163 -12.89 -16.11 -4.47
CA GLN A 163 -12.68 -17.53 -4.83
C GLN A 163 -12.77 -18.48 -3.62
N GLN A 164 -12.54 -17.97 -2.41
CA GLN A 164 -12.67 -18.69 -1.15
C GLN A 164 -14.05 -18.50 -0.49
N GLY A 165 -15.03 -17.94 -1.21
CA GLY A 165 -16.40 -17.72 -0.73
C GLY A 165 -16.60 -16.49 0.16
N GLY A 166 -15.57 -15.67 0.36
CA GLY A 166 -15.68 -14.40 1.08
C GLY A 166 -16.31 -13.30 0.22
N LYS A 167 -16.84 -12.24 0.85
CA LYS A 167 -17.20 -11.01 0.13
C LYS A 167 -15.91 -10.31 -0.32
N GLY A 168 -15.73 -10.07 -1.61
CA GLY A 168 -14.56 -9.35 -2.16
C GLY A 168 -14.50 -7.90 -1.72
N TYR A 169 -14.81 -6.98 -2.63
CA TYR A 169 -14.91 -5.55 -2.32
C TYR A 169 -16.00 -5.25 -1.27
N PRO A 170 -15.91 -4.10 -0.56
CA PRO A 170 -16.88 -3.75 0.46
C PRO A 170 -18.28 -3.41 -0.08
N PHE A 171 -18.43 -3.13 -1.37
CA PHE A 171 -19.72 -2.87 -2.04
C PHE A 171 -20.32 -4.15 -2.63
#